data_AF-A0A2M8TQP6-F1
#
_entry.id   AF-A0A2M8TQP6-F1
#
_cell.length_a   1.000
_cell.length_b   1.000
_cell.length_c   1.000
_cell.angle_alpha   90.00
_cell.angle_beta   90.00
_cell.angle_gamma   90.00
#
_symmetry.space_group_name_H-M   'P 1'
#
loop_
_entity.id
_entity.type
_entity.pdbx_description
1 polymer ?
#
loop_
_entity_poly.entity_id
_entity_poly.type
_entity_poly.pdbx_seq_one_letter_code
_entity_poly.pdbx_strand_id
1 'polypeptide(L)'
;MNPLKTLKTGILFLSLVLSLTACIKDEAPNQEADIVTAKVDGENLLIREPVITNNEVKFFVNGGNDLTQLAPKFELTPGATIEPASGTVRNFMTPQTYTVTSEDGQWKKQYKVSFISEDVATEYHFENIKWHEAKRSPDDAETTKFFHIFYELTAPKDTMEWGSGNAGFLITNSKAKADEYPTSQADGGLKGKCAKLQTVSTGSFGKMVNAPIAAGNLFTGTFKIDIMNPAKSTRFGQPFRKLPTRLAGYYKYKAGAVFTDKYSKEVKGMHDDFAIYAVLYEVTEQVPHLDGTNSLTSDNIVLKAELTDRKETDTWTHFLLDFKAVDGRKVDAKKLAEGKYNLAIIMSSSKDGAIFNGAVGSTLYVDEMELYYK
;
A
#
# COMPACT_ATOMS: atom_id res chain seq x y z
N MET A 1 65.72 67.25 -7.45
CA MET A 1 64.87 66.04 -7.45
C MET A 1 63.69 66.29 -8.38
N ASN A 2 63.57 65.53 -9.48
CA ASN A 2 62.69 65.85 -10.61
C ASN A 2 61.21 65.49 -10.33
N PRO A 3 60.26 66.44 -10.35
CA PRO A 3 58.84 66.18 -10.07
C PRO A 3 58.12 65.37 -11.17
N LEU A 4 58.77 65.15 -12.31
CA LEU A 4 58.20 64.38 -13.44
C LEU A 4 58.22 62.86 -13.24
N LYS A 5 59.05 62.32 -12.32
CA LYS A 5 59.13 60.85 -12.11
C LYS A 5 57.98 60.34 -11.23
N THR A 6 57.55 61.11 -10.24
CA THR A 6 56.45 60.75 -9.33
C THR A 6 55.07 60.77 -9.99
N LEU A 7 54.86 61.61 -11.01
CA LEU A 7 53.60 61.66 -11.76
C LEU A 7 53.39 60.44 -12.67
N LYS A 8 54.46 59.89 -13.27
CA LYS A 8 54.38 58.69 -14.10
C LYS A 8 54.15 57.42 -13.29
N THR A 9 54.67 57.33 -12.07
CA THR A 9 54.45 56.15 -11.20
C THR A 9 53.06 56.15 -10.58
N GLY A 10 52.49 57.32 -10.26
CA GLY A 10 51.11 57.45 -9.76
C GLY A 10 50.04 57.14 -10.81
N ILE A 11 50.25 57.55 -12.06
CA ILE A 11 49.31 57.25 -13.17
C ILE A 11 49.35 55.77 -13.55
N LEU A 12 50.53 55.13 -13.52
CA LEU A 12 50.67 53.70 -13.84
C LEU A 12 50.05 52.79 -12.76
N PHE A 13 50.11 53.19 -11.48
CA PHE A 13 49.46 52.48 -10.39
C PHE A 13 47.93 52.67 -10.40
N LEU A 14 47.44 53.86 -10.75
CA LEU A 14 45.99 54.11 -10.85
C LEU A 14 45.35 53.38 -12.04
N SER A 15 46.08 53.24 -13.17
CA SER A 15 45.63 52.44 -14.32
C SER A 15 45.65 50.93 -14.08
N LEU A 16 46.46 50.44 -13.13
CA LEU A 16 46.55 49.01 -12.78
C LEU A 16 45.52 48.60 -11.71
N VAL A 17 45.05 49.55 -10.90
CA VAL A 17 43.96 49.34 -9.93
C VAL A 17 42.58 49.43 -10.60
N LEU A 18 42.45 50.21 -11.67
CA LEU A 18 41.20 50.30 -12.48
C LEU A 18 40.98 49.14 -13.46
N SER A 19 41.98 48.28 -13.69
CA SER A 19 41.85 47.09 -14.52
C SER A 19 41.46 45.82 -13.75
N LEU A 20 41.32 45.89 -12.42
CA LEU A 20 40.88 44.78 -11.56
C LEU A 20 39.39 44.84 -11.21
N THR A 21 38.64 45.84 -11.69
CA THR A 21 37.18 45.96 -11.48
C THR A 21 36.35 45.49 -12.69
N ALA A 22 36.97 44.92 -13.72
CA ALA A 22 36.28 44.47 -14.93
C ALA A 22 36.30 42.93 -15.04
N CYS A 23 35.19 42.34 -14.59
CA CYS A 23 34.59 41.04 -14.93
C CYS A 23 34.15 40.28 -13.67
N ILE A 24 33.21 40.84 -12.92
CA ILE A 24 32.15 39.99 -12.39
C ILE A 24 31.32 39.64 -13.63
N LYS A 25 31.65 38.53 -14.27
CA LYS A 25 30.85 38.01 -15.38
C LYS A 25 29.53 37.57 -14.74
N ASP A 26 28.41 38.16 -15.15
CA ASP A 26 27.10 37.67 -14.73
C ASP A 26 27.05 36.17 -15.04
N GLU A 27 26.72 35.39 -14.02
CA GLU A 27 26.60 33.95 -14.15
C GLU A 27 25.55 33.65 -15.23
N ALA A 28 25.81 32.67 -16.08
CA ALA A 28 24.87 32.35 -17.15
C ALA A 28 23.52 31.95 -16.51
N PRO A 29 22.38 32.43 -17.05
CA PRO A 29 21.08 32.11 -16.48
C PRO A 29 20.90 30.59 -16.35
N ASN A 30 20.35 30.15 -15.22
CA ASN A 30 20.18 28.75 -14.93
C ASN A 30 19.18 28.10 -15.91
N GLN A 31 19.55 26.93 -16.44
CA GLN A 31 18.73 26.17 -17.38
C GLN A 31 17.83 25.15 -16.68
N GLU A 32 18.03 24.90 -15.39
CA GLU A 32 17.23 23.97 -14.61
C GLU A 32 15.84 24.55 -14.30
N ALA A 33 14.83 23.70 -14.42
CA ALA A 33 13.43 24.04 -14.20
C ALA A 33 12.83 23.00 -13.24
N ASP A 34 13.35 22.97 -12.00
CA ASP A 34 13.05 21.92 -11.03
C ASP A 34 12.36 22.48 -9.78
N ILE A 35 11.46 21.67 -9.21
CA ILE A 35 10.97 21.85 -7.84
C ILE A 35 11.98 21.18 -6.91
N VAL A 36 12.60 21.94 -6.03
CA VAL A 36 13.63 21.47 -5.09
C VAL A 36 13.00 21.05 -3.77
N THR A 37 12.06 21.84 -3.25
CA THR A 37 11.30 21.51 -2.04
C THR A 37 9.83 21.83 -2.21
N ALA A 38 8.99 21.12 -1.45
CA ALA A 38 7.55 21.29 -1.44
C ALA A 38 7.06 21.27 0.01
N LYS A 39 6.18 22.20 0.36
CA LYS A 39 5.58 22.37 1.69
C LYS A 39 4.10 22.74 1.51
N VAL A 40 3.30 22.52 2.53
CA VAL A 40 1.92 23.03 2.58
C VAL A 40 1.61 23.40 4.02
N ASP A 41 0.91 24.53 4.20
CA ASP A 41 0.50 24.97 5.53
C ASP A 41 -0.68 24.11 6.02
N GLY A 42 -0.69 23.77 7.31
CA GLY A 42 -1.73 22.98 7.95
C GLY A 42 -1.12 22.12 9.06
N GLU A 43 -1.47 22.42 10.32
CA GLU A 43 -1.01 21.61 11.46
C GLU A 43 -1.47 20.16 11.27
N ASN A 44 -0.52 19.22 11.33
CA ASN A 44 -0.75 17.78 11.16
C ASN A 44 -1.41 17.37 9.83
N LEU A 45 -1.43 18.25 8.82
CA LEU A 45 -1.96 17.92 7.49
C LEU A 45 -1.10 16.82 6.84
N LEU A 46 0.21 17.02 6.81
CA LEU A 46 1.14 16.07 6.23
C LEU A 46 1.52 14.97 7.20
N ILE A 47 1.47 13.72 6.73
CA ILE A 47 1.80 12.54 7.51
C ILE A 47 3.25 12.08 7.37
N ARG A 48 3.98 12.69 6.43
CA ARG A 48 5.42 12.55 6.13
C ARG A 48 5.86 13.69 5.19
N GLU A 49 7.17 13.79 4.95
CA GLU A 49 7.70 14.75 3.97
C GLU A 49 7.18 14.45 2.55
N PRO A 50 6.88 15.50 1.75
CA PRO A 50 6.45 15.32 0.36
C PRO A 50 7.53 14.64 -0.48
N VAL A 51 7.10 13.76 -1.39
CA VAL A 51 8.02 13.11 -2.34
C VAL A 51 8.00 13.87 -3.65
N ILE A 52 9.17 14.30 -4.10
CA ILE A 52 9.38 14.94 -5.40
C ILE A 52 10.10 13.95 -6.32
N THR A 53 9.58 13.77 -7.52
CA THR A 53 10.22 13.01 -8.60
C THR A 53 10.42 13.93 -9.81
N ASN A 54 10.91 13.41 -10.94
CA ASN A 54 11.17 14.24 -12.12
C ASN A 54 9.94 15.00 -12.64
N ASN A 55 8.72 14.49 -12.45
CA ASN A 55 7.49 15.10 -12.97
C ASN A 55 6.30 15.04 -12.01
N GLU A 56 6.51 14.66 -10.75
CA GLU A 56 5.43 14.57 -9.76
C GLU A 56 5.86 15.12 -8.40
N VAL A 57 4.92 15.74 -7.69
CA VAL A 57 5.03 16.08 -6.28
C VAL A 57 3.86 15.43 -5.54
N LYS A 58 4.18 14.58 -4.56
CA LYS A 58 3.19 13.84 -3.76
C LYS A 58 3.24 14.32 -2.32
N PHE A 59 2.15 14.96 -1.90
CA PHE A 59 1.86 15.23 -0.51
C PHE A 59 1.09 14.04 0.06
N PHE A 60 1.46 13.59 1.25
CA PHE A 60 0.80 12.49 1.93
C PHE A 60 0.01 13.06 3.10
N VAL A 61 -1.28 12.79 3.16
CA VAL A 61 -2.20 13.31 4.18
C VAL A 61 -2.98 12.20 4.86
N ASN A 62 -3.55 12.50 6.03
CA ASN A 62 -4.60 11.64 6.60
C ASN A 62 -5.87 11.77 5.74
N GLY A 63 -6.66 10.70 5.64
CA GLY A 63 -7.98 10.78 5.00
C GLY A 63 -8.97 11.60 5.82
N GLY A 64 -9.96 12.16 5.12
CA GLY A 64 -10.95 13.08 5.70
C GLY A 64 -10.52 14.54 5.77
N ASN A 65 -9.27 14.87 5.41
CA ASN A 65 -8.86 16.27 5.24
C ASN A 65 -9.59 16.93 4.07
N ASP A 66 -10.02 18.18 4.25
CA ASP A 66 -10.59 18.98 3.16
C ASP A 66 -9.47 19.38 2.18
N LEU A 67 -9.47 18.76 1.00
CA LEU A 67 -8.49 19.03 -0.05
C LEU A 67 -8.98 20.08 -1.06
N THR A 68 -10.14 20.70 -0.83
CA THR A 68 -10.75 21.62 -1.80
C THR A 68 -10.03 22.97 -1.89
N GLN A 69 -9.27 23.36 -0.85
CA GLN A 69 -8.57 24.64 -0.77
C GLN A 69 -7.20 24.50 -0.10
N LEU A 70 -6.20 24.01 -0.84
CA LEU A 70 -4.82 23.91 -0.36
C LEU A 70 -3.89 24.82 -1.17
N ALA A 71 -2.87 25.37 -0.50
CA ALA A 71 -1.89 26.29 -1.07
C ALA A 71 -0.46 25.74 -0.88
N PRO A 72 -0.04 24.72 -1.66
CA PRO A 72 1.30 24.20 -1.56
C PRO A 72 2.32 25.26 -2.01
N LYS A 73 3.42 25.34 -1.26
CA LYS A 73 4.56 26.22 -1.50
C LYS A 73 5.74 25.40 -2.00
N PHE A 74 6.39 25.91 -3.03
CA PHE A 74 7.51 25.29 -3.71
C PHE A 74 8.74 26.20 -3.63
N GLU A 75 9.90 25.61 -3.35
CA GLU A 75 11.20 26.24 -3.64
C GLU A 75 11.69 25.64 -4.96
N LEU A 76 12.12 26.50 -5.88
CA LEU A 76 12.55 26.13 -7.23
C LEU A 76 14.07 26.22 -7.36
N THR A 77 14.61 25.71 -8.46
CA THR A 77 15.97 26.05 -8.86
C THR A 77 16.17 27.56 -8.98
N PRO A 78 17.37 28.10 -8.65
CA PRO A 78 17.60 29.54 -8.69
C PRO A 78 17.21 30.14 -10.05
N GLY A 79 16.47 31.25 -10.03
CA GLY A 79 16.02 31.98 -11.22
C GLY A 79 14.79 31.39 -11.94
N ALA A 80 14.38 30.16 -11.61
CA ALA A 80 13.20 29.55 -12.22
C ALA A 80 11.88 30.17 -11.70
N THR A 81 10.83 30.05 -12.51
CA THR A 81 9.46 30.50 -12.18
C THR A 81 8.47 29.33 -12.29
N ILE A 82 7.33 29.39 -11.60
CA ILE A 82 6.30 28.33 -11.63
C ILE A 82 4.92 28.94 -11.88
N GLU A 83 4.13 28.27 -12.74
CA GLU A 83 2.74 28.63 -13.05
C GLU A 83 1.81 27.41 -12.88
N PRO A 84 0.72 27.50 -12.09
CA PRO A 84 0.36 28.64 -11.22
C PRO A 84 1.40 28.96 -10.16
N ALA A 85 1.38 30.21 -9.67
CA ALA A 85 2.34 30.68 -8.68
C ALA A 85 2.35 29.78 -7.43
N SER A 86 3.54 29.60 -6.85
CA SER A 86 3.73 28.94 -5.55
C SER A 86 2.81 29.56 -4.48
N GLY A 87 2.08 28.73 -3.72
CA GLY A 87 1.09 29.18 -2.74
C GLY A 87 -0.29 29.52 -3.31
N THR A 88 -0.56 29.27 -4.60
CA THR A 88 -1.91 29.43 -5.16
C THR A 88 -2.87 28.42 -4.54
N VAL A 89 -3.99 28.90 -3.98
CA VAL A 89 -5.06 28.04 -3.44
C VAL A 89 -5.75 27.31 -4.58
N ARG A 90 -5.79 25.98 -4.52
CA ARG A 90 -6.44 25.12 -5.53
C ARG A 90 -7.15 23.94 -4.88
N ASN A 91 -8.04 23.32 -5.66
CA ASN A 91 -8.70 22.08 -5.30
C ASN A 91 -7.83 20.87 -5.70
N PHE A 92 -7.40 20.10 -4.71
CA PHE A 92 -6.56 18.91 -4.87
C PHE A 92 -7.33 17.59 -4.70
N MET A 93 -8.67 17.61 -4.74
CA MET A 93 -9.50 16.39 -4.92
C MET A 93 -9.14 15.64 -6.21
N THR A 94 -8.49 16.32 -7.16
CA THR A 94 -7.77 15.72 -8.27
C THR A 94 -6.38 16.31 -8.40
N PRO A 95 -5.40 15.56 -8.94
CA PRO A 95 -4.07 16.10 -9.20
C PRO A 95 -4.12 17.38 -10.03
N GLN A 96 -3.28 18.35 -9.68
CA GLN A 96 -3.18 19.64 -10.35
C GLN A 96 -1.83 19.74 -11.07
N THR A 97 -1.84 20.33 -12.28
CA THR A 97 -0.62 20.56 -13.04
C THR A 97 -0.02 21.92 -12.71
N TYR A 98 1.30 21.94 -12.54
CA TYR A 98 2.15 23.12 -12.44
C TYR A 98 3.26 23.05 -13.49
N THR A 99 3.67 24.18 -14.05
CA THR A 99 4.74 24.28 -15.03
C THR A 99 5.86 25.14 -14.48
N VAL A 100 7.04 24.56 -14.29
CA VAL A 100 8.27 25.30 -13.96
C VAL A 100 8.94 25.71 -15.25
N THR A 101 9.36 26.98 -15.34
CA THR A 101 10.12 27.54 -16.46
C THR A 101 11.50 27.96 -15.94
N SER A 102 12.57 27.55 -16.62
CA SER A 102 13.95 27.92 -16.29
C SER A 102 14.18 29.43 -16.33
N GLU A 103 15.27 29.90 -15.71
CA GLU A 103 15.63 31.32 -15.70
C GLU A 103 15.85 31.87 -17.11
N ASP A 104 16.46 31.07 -17.99
CA ASP A 104 16.67 31.41 -19.40
C ASP A 104 15.38 31.37 -20.26
N GLY A 105 14.26 30.88 -19.70
CA GLY A 105 12.96 30.76 -20.36
C GLY A 105 12.87 29.67 -21.42
N GLN A 106 13.95 28.95 -21.71
CA GLN A 106 14.03 27.97 -22.80
C GLN A 106 13.44 26.62 -22.41
N TRP A 107 13.51 26.25 -21.13
CA TRP A 107 13.09 24.95 -20.63
C TRP A 107 11.83 25.06 -19.78
N LYS A 108 10.88 24.18 -20.06
CA LYS A 108 9.64 24.05 -19.29
C LYS A 108 9.45 22.61 -18.84
N LYS A 109 9.16 22.43 -17.57
CA LYS A 109 8.90 21.12 -16.96
C LYS A 109 7.54 21.11 -16.28
N GLN A 110 6.70 20.15 -16.66
CA GLN A 110 5.39 19.97 -16.03
C GLN A 110 5.48 18.99 -14.86
N TYR A 111 4.90 19.39 -13.74
CA TYR A 111 4.73 18.60 -12.54
C TYR A 111 3.25 18.33 -12.28
N LYS A 112 2.93 17.08 -11.98
CA LYS A 112 1.65 16.67 -11.42
C LYS A 112 1.74 16.70 -9.90
N VAL A 113 1.01 17.61 -9.27
CA VAL A 113 0.98 17.77 -7.83
C VAL A 113 -0.28 17.11 -7.28
N SER A 114 -0.13 16.19 -6.33
CA SER A 114 -1.24 15.42 -5.76
C SER A 114 -1.14 15.31 -4.25
N PHE A 115 -2.30 15.28 -3.59
CA PHE A 115 -2.47 14.91 -2.20
C PHE A 115 -3.01 13.49 -2.16
N ILE A 116 -2.33 12.59 -1.46
CA ILE A 116 -2.64 11.16 -1.41
C ILE A 116 -2.95 10.83 0.04
N SER A 117 -4.13 10.27 0.26
CA SER A 117 -4.47 9.62 1.53
C SER A 117 -3.90 8.21 1.55
N GLU A 118 -3.22 7.83 2.63
CA GLU A 118 -2.84 6.43 2.90
C GLU A 118 -3.85 5.76 3.87
N ASP A 119 -5.08 6.29 3.99
CA ASP A 119 -6.08 5.70 4.86
C ASP A 119 -6.42 4.28 4.42
N VAL A 120 -6.42 3.36 5.38
CA VAL A 120 -7.01 2.03 5.24
C VAL A 120 -8.52 2.22 5.14
N ALA A 121 -9.17 1.60 4.15
CA ALA A 121 -10.63 1.57 4.09
C ALA A 121 -11.17 1.00 5.40
N THR A 122 -12.34 1.45 5.85
CA THR A 122 -12.98 0.95 7.09
C THR A 122 -14.31 0.28 6.84
N GLU A 123 -14.80 0.33 5.61
CA GLU A 123 -15.94 -0.42 5.11
C GLU A 123 -15.43 -1.27 3.94
N TYR A 124 -15.79 -2.55 3.92
CA TYR A 124 -15.34 -3.50 2.92
C TYR A 124 -16.52 -4.30 2.39
N HIS A 125 -16.94 -3.95 1.17
CA HIS A 125 -18.11 -4.52 0.51
C HIS A 125 -17.73 -5.56 -0.53
N PHE A 126 -16.45 -5.66 -0.91
CA PHE A 126 -15.97 -6.64 -1.89
C PHE A 126 -16.65 -6.57 -3.27
N GLU A 127 -17.22 -5.41 -3.60
CA GLU A 127 -17.92 -5.15 -4.87
C GLU A 127 -16.95 -4.88 -6.03
N ASN A 128 -15.77 -4.35 -5.70
CA ASN A 128 -14.84 -3.87 -6.70
C ASN A 128 -13.66 -4.82 -6.86
N ILE A 129 -13.41 -5.19 -8.12
CA ILE A 129 -12.20 -5.91 -8.52
C ILE A 129 -11.52 -5.20 -9.67
N LYS A 130 -10.20 -5.37 -9.74
CA LYS A 130 -9.43 -5.19 -10.96
C LYS A 130 -8.86 -6.54 -11.40
N TRP A 131 -8.44 -6.59 -12.65
CA TRP A 131 -7.82 -7.78 -13.22
C TRP A 131 -6.30 -7.74 -13.03
N HIS A 132 -5.73 -8.87 -12.63
CA HIS A 132 -4.32 -9.13 -12.92
C HIS A 132 -4.17 -9.50 -14.40
N GLU A 133 -3.51 -8.63 -15.16
CA GLU A 133 -3.31 -8.79 -16.60
C GLU A 133 -1.83 -8.99 -16.94
N ALA A 134 -1.53 -10.05 -17.69
CA ALA A 134 -0.19 -10.32 -18.20
C ALA A 134 -0.25 -11.15 -19.48
N LYS A 135 0.81 -11.14 -20.28
CA LYS A 135 0.94 -12.06 -21.41
C LYS A 135 1.27 -13.48 -20.92
N ARG A 136 0.75 -14.53 -21.56
CA ARG A 136 1.10 -15.93 -21.18
C ARG A 136 2.47 -16.30 -21.73
N SER A 137 2.77 -15.84 -22.94
CA SER A 137 4.07 -15.93 -23.59
C SER A 137 4.56 -14.53 -23.96
N PRO A 138 5.89 -14.25 -23.95
CA PRO A 138 6.43 -13.01 -24.51
C PRO A 138 5.92 -12.70 -25.92
N ASP A 139 5.64 -13.73 -26.71
CA ASP A 139 5.20 -13.65 -28.10
C ASP A 139 3.69 -13.40 -28.26
N ASP A 140 2.91 -13.46 -27.18
CA ASP A 140 1.46 -13.21 -27.28
C ASP A 140 1.19 -11.75 -27.65
N ALA A 141 0.29 -11.53 -28.60
CA ALA A 141 -0.14 -10.19 -28.99
C ALA A 141 -0.95 -9.50 -27.89
N GLU A 142 -1.80 -10.25 -27.19
CA GLU A 142 -2.80 -9.74 -26.24
C GLU A 142 -2.48 -10.13 -24.78
N THR A 143 -2.94 -9.31 -23.83
CA THR A 143 -2.87 -9.65 -22.40
C THR A 143 -4.00 -10.60 -22.01
N THR A 144 -3.68 -11.55 -21.13
CA THR A 144 -4.66 -12.43 -20.47
C THR A 144 -5.03 -11.85 -19.11
N LYS A 145 -6.33 -11.84 -18.82
CA LYS A 145 -6.89 -11.61 -17.48
C LYS A 145 -6.84 -12.92 -16.68
N PHE A 146 -6.04 -12.96 -15.63
CA PHE A 146 -5.80 -14.20 -14.88
C PHE A 146 -6.68 -14.35 -13.64
N PHE A 147 -6.65 -13.36 -12.74
CA PHE A 147 -7.35 -13.45 -11.46
C PHE A 147 -7.82 -12.08 -10.97
N HIS A 148 -8.73 -12.12 -9.99
CA HIS A 148 -9.29 -10.93 -9.36
C HIS A 148 -8.35 -10.38 -8.28
N ILE A 149 -8.21 -9.05 -8.26
CA ILE A 149 -7.61 -8.29 -7.16
C ILE A 149 -8.71 -7.39 -6.61
N PHE A 150 -9.11 -7.63 -5.36
CA PHE A 150 -10.11 -6.80 -4.70
C PHE A 150 -9.53 -5.44 -4.34
N TYR A 151 -10.37 -4.41 -4.40
CA TYR A 151 -10.06 -3.12 -3.81
C TYR A 151 -11.30 -2.49 -3.20
N GLU A 152 -11.09 -1.60 -2.24
CA GLU A 152 -12.12 -0.71 -1.71
C GLU A 152 -11.82 0.73 -2.07
N LEU A 153 -12.86 1.57 -2.12
CA LEU A 153 -12.70 3.01 -2.30
C LEU A 153 -12.47 3.65 -0.92
N THR A 154 -11.32 4.31 -0.74
CA THR A 154 -11.03 5.09 0.48
C THR A 154 -11.42 6.56 0.32
N ALA A 155 -11.54 6.99 -0.93
CA ALA A 155 -12.13 8.24 -1.39
C ALA A 155 -12.64 8.02 -2.84
N PRO A 156 -13.36 8.97 -3.48
CA PRO A 156 -13.92 8.76 -4.83
C PRO A 156 -12.91 8.33 -5.91
N LYS A 157 -11.60 8.52 -5.69
CA LYS A 157 -10.53 8.16 -6.62
C LYS A 157 -9.38 7.37 -6.00
N ASP A 158 -9.41 7.18 -4.69
CA ASP A 158 -8.34 6.49 -3.97
C ASP A 158 -8.82 5.08 -3.61
N THR A 159 -7.91 4.11 -3.75
CA THR A 159 -8.24 2.70 -3.53
C THR A 159 -7.33 2.06 -2.50
N MET A 160 -7.90 1.18 -1.69
CA MET A 160 -7.16 0.23 -0.88
C MET A 160 -7.22 -1.14 -1.55
N GLU A 161 -6.09 -1.65 -2.02
CA GLU A 161 -6.03 -3.00 -2.60
C GLU A 161 -5.83 -4.06 -1.51
N TRP A 162 -6.54 -5.17 -1.68
CA TRP A 162 -6.35 -6.36 -0.86
C TRP A 162 -5.24 -7.24 -1.45
N GLY A 163 -4.42 -7.81 -0.56
CA GLY A 163 -3.48 -8.87 -0.89
C GLY A 163 -4.16 -10.25 -0.88
N SER A 164 -3.69 -11.14 -1.76
CA SER A 164 -4.06 -12.56 -1.80
C SER A 164 -2.92 -13.41 -2.34
N GLY A 165 -3.01 -14.73 -2.13
CA GLY A 165 -2.06 -15.71 -2.67
C GLY A 165 -2.22 -16.03 -4.17
N ASN A 166 -3.10 -15.33 -4.89
CA ASN A 166 -3.45 -15.65 -6.28
C ASN A 166 -2.24 -15.63 -7.22
N ALA A 167 -1.30 -14.69 -7.04
CA ALA A 167 -0.08 -14.65 -7.85
C ALA A 167 0.81 -15.88 -7.63
N GLY A 168 0.83 -16.46 -6.42
CA GLY A 168 1.49 -17.73 -6.15
C GLY A 168 0.79 -18.90 -6.84
N PHE A 169 -0.55 -18.91 -6.80
CA PHE A 169 -1.35 -19.96 -7.46
C PHE A 169 -1.18 -19.96 -8.99
N LEU A 170 -1.09 -18.77 -9.61
CA LEU A 170 -0.83 -18.59 -11.04
C LEU A 170 0.39 -19.39 -11.53
N ILE A 171 1.46 -19.46 -10.72
CA ILE A 171 2.67 -20.24 -11.05
C ILE A 171 2.35 -21.73 -11.16
N THR A 172 1.45 -22.23 -10.31
CA THR A 172 1.13 -23.66 -10.23
C THR A 172 0.01 -24.08 -11.20
N ASN A 173 -0.90 -23.15 -11.54
CA ASN A 173 -2.05 -23.45 -12.37
C ASN A 173 -2.52 -22.24 -13.20
N SER A 174 -1.73 -21.85 -14.20
CA SER A 174 -2.03 -20.71 -15.09
C SER A 174 -3.21 -20.91 -16.06
N LYS A 175 -3.76 -22.13 -16.12
CA LYS A 175 -4.92 -22.45 -16.96
C LYS A 175 -6.25 -22.32 -16.21
N ALA A 176 -6.23 -22.21 -14.89
CA ALA A 176 -7.43 -22.00 -14.07
C ALA A 176 -8.17 -20.73 -14.51
N LYS A 177 -9.50 -20.78 -14.46
CA LYS A 177 -10.35 -19.59 -14.62
C LYS A 177 -10.29 -18.74 -13.35
N ALA A 178 -10.57 -17.45 -13.47
CA ALA A 178 -10.45 -16.50 -12.35
C ALA A 178 -11.32 -16.84 -11.12
N ASP A 179 -12.46 -17.51 -11.31
CA ASP A 179 -13.37 -17.99 -10.26
C ASP A 179 -12.95 -19.34 -9.62
N GLU A 180 -11.96 -20.00 -10.22
CA GLU A 180 -11.30 -21.22 -9.71
C GLU A 180 -10.01 -20.91 -8.93
N TYR A 181 -9.57 -19.64 -8.90
CA TYR A 181 -8.46 -19.22 -8.04
C TYR A 181 -8.85 -19.33 -6.57
N PRO A 182 -7.85 -19.48 -5.66
CA PRO A 182 -8.11 -19.53 -4.24
C PRO A 182 -8.92 -18.34 -3.73
N THR A 183 -8.73 -17.16 -4.34
CA THR A 183 -9.44 -15.93 -3.97
C THR A 183 -10.12 -15.32 -5.18
N SER A 184 -11.44 -15.16 -5.12
CA SER A 184 -12.23 -14.65 -6.24
C SER A 184 -13.48 -13.91 -5.75
N GLN A 185 -14.06 -13.08 -6.62
CA GLN A 185 -15.37 -12.48 -6.39
C GLN A 185 -16.46 -13.46 -6.78
N ALA A 186 -17.53 -13.52 -5.99
CA ALA A 186 -18.72 -14.31 -6.29
C ALA A 186 -19.98 -13.43 -6.20
N ASP A 187 -20.96 -13.74 -7.03
CA ASP A 187 -22.30 -13.17 -6.92
C ASP A 187 -23.05 -13.79 -5.72
N GLY A 188 -24.14 -13.14 -5.28
CA GLY A 188 -24.95 -13.63 -4.16
C GLY A 188 -24.37 -13.31 -2.79
N GLY A 189 -23.76 -12.12 -2.69
CA GLY A 189 -23.43 -11.47 -1.43
C GLY A 189 -24.64 -11.30 -0.52
N LEU A 190 -24.39 -10.94 0.74
CA LEU A 190 -25.43 -10.38 1.59
C LEU A 190 -26.03 -9.13 0.95
N LYS A 191 -25.17 -8.31 0.33
CA LYS A 191 -25.55 -7.27 -0.63
C LYS A 191 -24.68 -7.45 -1.87
N GLY A 192 -25.28 -7.44 -3.07
CA GLY A 192 -24.54 -7.54 -4.33
C GLY A 192 -23.61 -8.76 -4.42
N LYS A 193 -22.30 -8.51 -4.42
CA LYS A 193 -21.23 -9.50 -4.56
C LYS A 193 -20.50 -9.71 -3.25
N CYS A 194 -19.60 -10.70 -3.20
CA CYS A 194 -18.83 -10.99 -2.00
C CYS A 194 -17.45 -11.58 -2.32
N ALA A 195 -16.59 -11.65 -1.30
CA ALA A 195 -15.34 -12.39 -1.39
C ALA A 195 -15.60 -13.90 -1.22
N LYS A 196 -15.09 -14.71 -2.15
CA LYS A 196 -15.02 -16.17 -2.08
C LYS A 196 -13.56 -16.59 -1.90
N LEU A 197 -13.29 -17.23 -0.76
CA LEU A 197 -12.02 -17.82 -0.42
C LEU A 197 -12.18 -19.34 -0.43
N GLN A 198 -11.45 -20.04 -1.28
CA GLN A 198 -11.56 -21.50 -1.40
C GLN A 198 -10.18 -22.15 -1.35
N THR A 199 -10.06 -23.19 -0.56
CA THR A 199 -8.87 -24.04 -0.55
C THR A 199 -8.88 -24.90 -1.79
N VAL A 200 -7.86 -24.76 -2.64
CA VAL A 200 -7.77 -25.43 -3.94
C VAL A 200 -6.52 -26.30 -4.04
N SER A 201 -6.57 -27.29 -4.92
CA SER A 201 -5.40 -28.08 -5.30
C SER A 201 -4.49 -27.26 -6.21
N THR A 202 -3.18 -27.28 -5.95
CA THR A 202 -2.14 -26.67 -6.81
C THR A 202 -1.66 -27.62 -7.92
N GLY A 203 -2.33 -28.77 -8.08
CA GLY A 203 -2.02 -29.76 -9.10
C GLY A 203 -0.70 -30.49 -8.88
N SER A 204 -0.27 -31.25 -9.90
CA SER A 204 0.94 -32.07 -9.82
C SER A 204 2.21 -31.25 -9.59
N PHE A 205 2.30 -30.05 -10.18
CA PHE A 205 3.45 -29.17 -10.03
C PHE A 205 3.57 -28.65 -8.60
N GLY A 206 2.47 -28.16 -8.00
CA GLY A 206 2.49 -27.71 -6.61
C GLY A 206 2.87 -28.83 -5.63
N LYS A 207 2.37 -30.05 -5.84
CA LYS A 207 2.80 -31.24 -5.08
C LYS A 207 4.30 -31.51 -5.20
N MET A 208 4.87 -31.37 -6.41
CA MET A 208 6.31 -31.57 -6.64
C MET A 208 7.18 -30.58 -5.86
N VAL A 209 6.69 -29.35 -5.63
CA VAL A 209 7.39 -28.30 -4.87
C VAL A 209 6.94 -28.21 -3.41
N ASN A 210 6.32 -29.26 -2.86
CA ASN A 210 5.82 -29.34 -1.48
C ASN A 210 4.79 -28.26 -1.08
N ALA A 211 4.01 -27.77 -2.04
CA ALA A 211 2.89 -26.85 -1.83
C ALA A 211 1.61 -27.46 -2.44
N PRO A 212 1.05 -28.55 -1.87
CA PRO A 212 0.00 -29.37 -2.51
C PRO A 212 -1.39 -28.72 -2.56
N ILE A 213 -1.63 -27.72 -1.71
CA ILE A 213 -2.87 -26.95 -1.64
C ILE A 213 -2.54 -25.47 -1.55
N ALA A 214 -3.49 -24.63 -1.94
CA ALA A 214 -3.47 -23.19 -1.71
C ALA A 214 -4.77 -22.81 -1.02
N ALA A 215 -4.68 -22.35 0.23
CA ALA A 215 -5.84 -21.79 0.92
C ALA A 215 -6.23 -20.46 0.27
N GLY A 216 -7.54 -20.26 0.10
CA GLY A 216 -8.06 -18.95 -0.27
C GLY A 216 -7.83 -17.98 0.86
N ASN A 217 -7.20 -16.84 0.57
CA ASN A 217 -6.89 -15.85 1.58
C ASN A 217 -7.03 -14.43 1.04
N LEU A 218 -7.46 -13.52 1.92
CA LEU A 218 -7.57 -12.11 1.61
C LEU A 218 -7.10 -11.33 2.83
N PHE A 219 -6.22 -10.37 2.61
CA PHE A 219 -5.59 -9.64 3.70
C PHE A 219 -5.18 -8.21 3.34
N THR A 220 -5.22 -7.30 4.31
CA THR A 220 -4.65 -5.95 4.13
C THR A 220 -3.13 -6.06 4.13
N GLY A 221 -2.48 -5.60 3.07
CA GLY A 221 -1.04 -5.73 2.88
C GLY A 221 -0.68 -6.09 1.44
N THR A 222 0.46 -6.74 1.25
CA THR A 222 0.97 -7.08 -0.09
C THR A 222 1.38 -8.54 -0.19
N PHE A 223 1.32 -9.09 -1.40
CA PHE A 223 1.86 -10.40 -1.69
C PHE A 223 3.14 -10.25 -2.51
N LYS A 224 4.24 -10.80 -2.01
CA LYS A 224 5.53 -10.82 -2.71
C LYS A 224 6.09 -12.23 -2.65
N ILE A 225 6.11 -12.91 -3.79
CA ILE A 225 6.54 -14.31 -3.88
C ILE A 225 7.93 -14.49 -3.26
N ASP A 226 8.00 -15.40 -2.29
CA ASP A 226 9.19 -15.99 -1.71
C ASP A 226 9.15 -17.49 -1.99
N ILE A 227 9.96 -17.92 -2.96
CA ILE A 227 10.00 -19.31 -3.43
C ILE A 227 10.55 -20.23 -2.34
N MET A 228 11.45 -19.72 -1.48
CA MET A 228 12.09 -20.51 -0.44
C MET A 228 11.19 -20.67 0.78
N ASN A 229 10.35 -19.68 1.07
CA ASN A 229 9.41 -19.71 2.17
C ASN A 229 8.04 -19.12 1.76
N PRO A 230 7.13 -19.93 1.20
CA PRO A 230 5.82 -19.47 0.75
C PRO A 230 5.01 -18.74 1.83
N ALA A 231 5.12 -19.12 3.10
CA ALA A 231 4.45 -18.44 4.21
C ALA A 231 4.93 -16.99 4.40
N LYS A 232 6.17 -16.67 4.02
CA LYS A 232 6.70 -15.29 4.01
C LYS A 232 6.27 -14.47 2.79
N SER A 233 5.56 -15.08 1.83
CA SER A 233 5.10 -14.37 0.65
C SER A 233 3.96 -13.38 0.97
N THR A 234 3.17 -13.69 1.99
CA THR A 234 2.15 -12.78 2.50
C THR A 234 2.78 -11.76 3.43
N ARG A 235 2.64 -10.47 3.13
CA ARG A 235 3.12 -9.37 3.97
C ARG A 235 1.90 -8.63 4.50
N PHE A 236 1.56 -8.91 5.74
CA PHE A 236 0.38 -8.39 6.39
C PHE A 236 0.64 -7.02 6.99
N GLY A 237 -0.35 -6.15 6.88
CA GLY A 237 -0.40 -4.86 7.53
C GLY A 237 -0.30 -3.68 6.58
N GLN A 238 -1.06 -2.64 6.89
CA GLN A 238 -0.92 -1.29 6.34
C GLN A 238 -0.85 -0.28 7.48
N PRO A 239 -0.17 0.87 7.31
CA PRO A 239 -0.12 1.91 8.33
C PRO A 239 -1.50 2.30 8.82
N PHE A 240 -1.68 2.33 10.15
CA PHE A 240 -2.96 2.69 10.76
C PHE A 240 -2.74 3.57 11.99
N ARG A 241 -3.41 4.72 12.02
CA ARG A 241 -3.18 5.79 13.00
C ARG A 241 -4.37 6.05 13.93
N LYS A 242 -5.40 5.20 13.85
CA LYS A 242 -6.60 5.26 14.69
C LYS A 242 -6.61 4.07 15.63
N LEU A 243 -7.36 4.12 16.73
CA LEU A 243 -7.42 3.01 17.67
C LEU A 243 -8.54 2.06 17.25
N PRO A 244 -8.26 0.87 16.67
CA PRO A 244 -9.30 -0.06 16.28
C PRO A 244 -9.99 -0.61 17.54
N THR A 245 -11.30 -0.72 17.48
CA THR A 245 -12.14 -1.16 18.60
C THR A 245 -12.88 -2.44 18.27
N ARG A 246 -13.44 -2.55 17.07
CA ARG A 246 -14.18 -3.75 16.63
C ARG A 246 -14.00 -4.03 15.15
N LEU A 247 -14.11 -5.29 14.78
CA LEU A 247 -14.28 -5.75 13.41
C LEU A 247 -15.62 -6.50 13.32
N ALA A 248 -16.50 -6.08 12.42
CA ALA A 248 -17.77 -6.73 12.16
C ALA A 248 -17.87 -7.19 10.71
N GLY A 249 -18.82 -8.08 10.44
CA GLY A 249 -19.19 -8.48 9.10
C GLY A 249 -20.00 -9.76 9.08
N TYR A 250 -20.11 -10.36 7.89
CA TYR A 250 -20.88 -11.58 7.69
C TYR A 250 -20.05 -12.65 6.99
N TYR A 251 -20.30 -13.91 7.35
CA TYR A 251 -19.64 -15.03 6.69
C TYR A 251 -20.58 -16.21 6.40
N LYS A 252 -20.19 -17.04 5.44
CA LYS A 252 -20.65 -18.43 5.27
C LYS A 252 -19.43 -19.32 5.19
N TYR A 253 -19.49 -20.52 5.76
CA TYR A 253 -18.38 -21.46 5.69
C TYR A 253 -18.86 -22.88 5.49
N LYS A 254 -18.14 -23.61 4.64
CA LYS A 254 -18.28 -25.05 4.48
C LYS A 254 -16.91 -25.69 4.30
N ALA A 255 -16.61 -26.71 5.10
CA ALA A 255 -15.35 -27.42 5.01
C ALA A 255 -15.31 -28.35 3.79
N GLY A 256 -14.12 -28.54 3.23
CA GLY A 256 -13.85 -29.56 2.23
C GLY A 256 -13.96 -30.95 2.84
N ALA A 257 -14.28 -31.95 2.01
CA ALA A 257 -14.60 -33.29 2.49
C ALA A 257 -13.42 -34.05 3.12
N VAL A 258 -12.19 -33.80 2.65
CA VAL A 258 -11.00 -34.56 3.05
C VAL A 258 -9.91 -33.62 3.51
N PHE A 259 -9.60 -33.66 4.80
CA PHE A 259 -8.47 -32.96 5.37
C PHE A 259 -7.16 -33.68 5.06
N THR A 260 -6.18 -32.95 4.53
CA THR A 260 -4.84 -33.47 4.23
C THR A 260 -3.75 -32.65 4.93
N ASP A 261 -2.65 -33.32 5.26
CA ASP A 261 -1.42 -32.66 5.68
C ASP A 261 -0.59 -32.13 4.49
N LYS A 262 0.52 -31.45 4.78
CA LYS A 262 1.47 -30.92 3.79
C LYS A 262 2.06 -31.95 2.81
N TYR A 263 1.92 -33.25 3.09
CA TYR A 263 2.38 -34.35 2.23
C TYR A 263 1.23 -34.92 1.38
N SER A 264 0.08 -34.25 1.33
CA SER A 264 -1.15 -34.73 0.70
C SER A 264 -1.69 -36.02 1.32
N LYS A 265 -1.34 -36.34 2.57
CA LYS A 265 -1.86 -37.52 3.26
C LYS A 265 -3.12 -37.14 4.01
N GLU A 266 -4.18 -37.92 3.83
CA GLU A 266 -5.41 -37.78 4.61
C GLU A 266 -5.13 -37.95 6.11
N VAL A 267 -5.63 -37.00 6.90
CA VAL A 267 -5.58 -37.06 8.37
C VAL A 267 -6.97 -37.40 8.88
N LYS A 268 -7.20 -38.69 9.17
CA LYS A 268 -8.51 -39.18 9.60
C LYS A 268 -8.97 -38.51 10.89
N GLY A 269 -10.26 -38.14 10.93
CA GLY A 269 -10.88 -37.50 12.09
C GLY A 269 -10.61 -36.00 12.22
N MET A 270 -9.79 -35.43 11.32
CA MET A 270 -9.63 -33.98 11.21
C MET A 270 -10.71 -33.39 10.32
N HIS A 271 -11.20 -32.24 10.73
CA HIS A 271 -12.15 -31.42 10.01
C HIS A 271 -11.54 -30.05 9.78
N ASP A 272 -11.65 -29.52 8.57
CA ASP A 272 -11.05 -28.22 8.28
C ASP A 272 -11.80 -27.09 8.97
N ASP A 273 -11.09 -26.00 9.22
CA ASP A 273 -11.61 -24.81 9.89
C ASP A 273 -11.07 -23.57 9.19
N PHE A 274 -11.75 -22.44 9.32
CA PHE A 274 -11.38 -21.18 8.68
C PHE A 274 -10.74 -20.20 9.68
N ALA A 275 -10.30 -19.06 9.18
CA ALA A 275 -9.79 -17.98 10.03
C ALA A 275 -10.34 -16.62 9.56
N ILE A 276 -10.77 -15.81 10.54
CA ILE A 276 -11.04 -14.38 10.39
C ILE A 276 -10.46 -13.70 11.63
N TYR A 277 -9.49 -12.82 11.42
CA TYR A 277 -8.88 -12.07 12.51
C TYR A 277 -8.28 -10.76 12.03
N ALA A 278 -8.04 -9.86 12.98
CA ALA A 278 -7.28 -8.66 12.75
C ALA A 278 -6.34 -8.38 13.92
N VAL A 279 -5.20 -7.77 13.61
CA VAL A 279 -4.18 -7.39 14.58
C VAL A 279 -3.71 -5.97 14.34
N LEU A 280 -3.50 -5.22 15.41
CA LEU A 280 -2.72 -3.98 15.40
C LEU A 280 -1.36 -4.29 16.00
N TYR A 281 -0.28 -4.01 15.27
CA TYR A 281 1.07 -4.33 15.71
C TYR A 281 2.03 -3.15 15.50
N GLU A 282 3.01 -3.02 16.40
CA GLU A 282 4.04 -1.99 16.31
C GLU A 282 5.05 -2.35 15.20
N VAL A 283 5.35 -1.39 14.33
CA VAL A 283 6.32 -1.55 13.25
C VAL A 283 7.70 -1.16 13.75
N THR A 284 8.67 -2.04 13.58
CA THR A 284 10.09 -1.79 13.87
C THR A 284 10.94 -2.09 12.64
N GLU A 285 12.22 -1.73 12.67
CA GLU A 285 13.15 -2.09 11.58
C GLU A 285 13.26 -3.61 11.41
N GLN A 286 13.17 -4.37 12.51
CA GLN A 286 13.25 -5.83 12.51
C GLN A 286 11.93 -6.49 12.09
N VAL A 287 10.80 -5.82 12.35
CA VAL A 287 9.45 -6.31 12.01
C VAL A 287 8.72 -5.23 11.20
N PRO A 288 9.09 -5.03 9.92
CA PRO A 288 8.45 -4.05 9.06
C PRO A 288 7.04 -4.50 8.61
N HIS A 289 6.77 -5.80 8.65
CA HIS A 289 5.47 -6.42 8.41
C HIS A 289 5.36 -7.75 9.16
N LEU A 290 4.14 -8.20 9.39
CA LEU A 290 3.88 -9.60 9.75
C LEU A 290 3.76 -10.45 8.48
N ASP A 291 3.88 -11.76 8.64
CA ASP A 291 3.74 -12.72 7.55
C ASP A 291 3.08 -14.03 8.04
N GLY A 292 2.91 -15.01 7.15
CA GLY A 292 2.24 -16.27 7.46
C GLY A 292 2.94 -17.12 8.53
N THR A 293 4.15 -16.74 8.97
CA THR A 293 4.89 -17.42 10.03
C THR A 293 4.67 -16.81 11.41
N ASN A 294 4.20 -15.55 11.50
CA ASN A 294 4.14 -14.81 12.77
C ASN A 294 2.89 -13.94 12.99
N SER A 295 1.88 -14.01 12.11
CA SER A 295 0.69 -13.15 12.12
C SER A 295 -0.19 -13.21 13.38
N LEU A 296 -0.05 -14.26 14.19
CA LEU A 296 -0.75 -14.43 15.47
C LEU A 296 0.19 -14.53 16.68
N THR A 297 1.50 -14.60 16.45
CA THR A 297 2.50 -14.97 17.48
C THR A 297 3.60 -13.93 17.67
N SER A 298 3.68 -12.92 16.79
CA SER A 298 4.69 -11.87 16.92
C SER A 298 4.55 -11.07 18.21
N ASP A 299 5.70 -10.78 18.83
CA ASP A 299 5.78 -9.91 20.01
C ASP A 299 5.46 -8.44 19.73
N ASN A 300 5.30 -8.07 18.46
CA ASN A 300 4.91 -6.74 18.05
C ASN A 300 3.38 -6.53 18.10
N ILE A 301 2.57 -7.60 18.17
CA ILE A 301 1.11 -7.49 18.18
C ILE A 301 0.65 -6.88 19.51
N VAL A 302 -0.07 -5.77 19.45
CA VAL A 302 -0.56 -5.05 20.63
C VAL A 302 -2.05 -5.30 20.85
N LEU A 303 -2.86 -5.29 19.79
CA LEU A 303 -4.28 -5.61 19.85
C LEU A 303 -4.61 -6.76 18.89
N LYS A 304 -5.55 -7.61 19.27
CA LYS A 304 -6.07 -8.70 18.44
C LYS A 304 -7.60 -8.79 18.54
N ALA A 305 -8.25 -8.94 17.40
CA ALA A 305 -9.65 -9.35 17.26
C ALA A 305 -9.69 -10.66 16.47
N GLU A 306 -10.30 -11.71 16.99
CA GLU A 306 -10.27 -13.04 16.37
C GLU A 306 -11.63 -13.72 16.53
N LEU A 307 -12.18 -14.24 15.42
CA LEU A 307 -13.40 -15.05 15.46
C LEU A 307 -13.04 -16.45 15.97
N THR A 308 -13.42 -16.77 17.20
CA THR A 308 -13.13 -18.07 17.83
C THR A 308 -14.29 -19.06 17.78
N ASP A 309 -15.54 -18.57 17.83
CA ASP A 309 -16.74 -19.40 17.75
C ASP A 309 -17.14 -19.63 16.28
N ARG A 310 -16.28 -20.37 15.58
CA ARG A 310 -16.42 -20.66 14.16
C ARG A 310 -17.32 -21.88 13.97
N LYS A 311 -18.22 -21.79 13.00
CA LYS A 311 -19.11 -22.87 12.60
C LYS A 311 -19.36 -22.86 11.11
N GLU A 312 -19.57 -24.03 10.54
CA GLU A 312 -20.14 -24.16 9.20
C GLU A 312 -21.58 -23.64 9.18
N THR A 313 -21.92 -22.97 8.09
CA THR A 313 -23.23 -22.36 7.90
C THR A 313 -23.45 -22.03 6.44
N ASP A 314 -24.62 -22.42 5.93
CA ASP A 314 -25.08 -22.07 4.58
C ASP A 314 -25.78 -20.70 4.54
N THR A 315 -26.08 -20.10 5.71
CA THR A 315 -26.69 -18.77 5.84
C THR A 315 -25.68 -17.74 6.34
N TRP A 316 -25.76 -16.51 5.81
CA TRP A 316 -24.94 -15.38 6.24
C TRP A 316 -25.04 -15.19 7.76
N THR A 317 -23.91 -15.40 8.44
CA THR A 317 -23.79 -15.33 9.89
C THR A 317 -22.97 -14.10 10.26
N HIS A 318 -23.58 -13.23 11.05
CA HIS A 318 -22.91 -12.03 11.55
C HIS A 318 -21.83 -12.39 12.57
N PHE A 319 -20.70 -11.69 12.51
CA PHE A 319 -19.68 -11.70 13.54
C PHE A 319 -19.39 -10.27 14.04
N LEU A 320 -19.02 -10.16 15.31
CA LEU A 320 -18.58 -8.91 15.93
C LEU A 320 -17.41 -9.22 16.87
N LEU A 321 -16.23 -8.72 16.53
CA LEU A 321 -14.98 -9.06 17.22
C LEU A 321 -14.43 -7.81 17.90
N ASP A 322 -14.37 -7.81 19.22
CA ASP A 322 -13.68 -6.75 19.96
C ASP A 322 -12.16 -6.91 19.84
N PHE A 323 -11.46 -5.81 19.59
CA PHE A 323 -10.00 -5.76 19.72
C PHE A 323 -9.62 -5.81 21.20
N LYS A 324 -8.82 -6.82 21.57
CA LYS A 324 -8.33 -7.04 22.93
C LYS A 324 -6.82 -6.88 22.98
N ALA A 325 -6.32 -6.34 24.08
CA ALA A 325 -4.88 -6.27 24.34
C ALA A 325 -4.27 -7.68 24.39
N VAL A 326 -3.15 -7.87 23.70
CA VAL A 326 -2.33 -9.08 23.79
C VAL A 326 -1.34 -8.91 24.94
N ASP A 327 -1.30 -9.87 25.86
CA ASP A 327 -0.36 -9.91 26.99
C ASP A 327 -0.28 -8.59 27.80
N GLY A 328 -1.40 -7.87 27.93
CA GLY A 328 -1.46 -6.60 28.66
C GLY A 328 -0.75 -5.43 27.96
N ARG A 329 -0.29 -5.60 26.72
CA ARG A 329 0.33 -4.55 25.90
C ARG A 329 -0.65 -3.40 25.67
N LYS A 330 -0.12 -2.19 25.48
CA LYS A 330 -0.90 -0.97 25.27
C LYS A 330 -0.45 -0.26 24.01
N VAL A 331 -1.41 0.35 23.32
CA VAL A 331 -1.12 1.23 22.19
C VAL A 331 -0.58 2.56 22.73
N ASP A 332 0.62 2.93 22.31
CA ASP A 332 1.19 4.23 22.60
C ASP A 332 0.59 5.27 21.65
N ALA A 333 -0.10 6.28 22.21
CA ALA A 333 -0.84 7.27 21.43
C ALA A 333 0.07 8.12 20.53
N LYS A 334 1.31 8.40 20.96
CA LYS A 334 2.27 9.18 20.17
C LYS A 334 2.76 8.35 18.99
N LYS A 335 3.20 7.10 19.24
CA LYS A 335 3.60 6.16 18.18
C LYS A 335 2.46 5.90 17.19
N LEU A 336 1.21 5.84 17.66
CA LEU A 336 0.02 5.71 16.82
C LEU A 336 -0.15 6.91 15.88
N ALA A 337 -0.09 8.13 16.41
CA ALA A 337 -0.16 9.34 15.60
C ALA A 337 1.01 9.45 14.59
N GLU A 338 2.19 8.97 14.97
CA GLU A 338 3.40 8.93 14.14
C GLU A 338 3.41 7.80 13.09
N GLY A 339 2.36 6.97 13.01
CA GLY A 339 2.26 5.88 12.03
C GLY A 339 3.20 4.72 12.30
N LYS A 340 3.53 4.45 13.57
CA LYS A 340 4.38 3.31 13.99
C LYS A 340 3.59 2.05 14.25
N TYR A 341 2.31 2.01 13.87
CA TYR A 341 1.49 0.81 13.93
C TYR A 341 0.92 0.49 12.57
N ASN A 342 0.83 -0.81 12.29
CA ASN A 342 0.11 -1.34 11.16
C ASN A 342 -1.10 -2.12 11.65
N LEU A 343 -2.21 -1.99 10.91
CA LEU A 343 -3.38 -2.85 11.04
C LEU A 343 -3.31 -3.93 9.97
N ALA A 344 -3.47 -5.18 10.37
CA ALA A 344 -3.67 -6.30 9.46
C ALA A 344 -5.04 -6.94 9.70
N ILE A 345 -5.87 -7.04 8.67
CA ILE A 345 -7.05 -7.92 8.62
C ILE A 345 -6.67 -9.12 7.76
N ILE A 346 -6.91 -10.34 8.24
CA ILE A 346 -6.58 -11.59 7.55
C ILE A 346 -7.78 -12.54 7.59
N MET A 347 -8.10 -13.10 6.43
CA MET A 347 -9.13 -14.12 6.25
C MET A 347 -8.55 -15.31 5.47
N SER A 348 -8.91 -16.53 5.86
CA SER A 348 -8.45 -17.77 5.20
C SER A 348 -9.51 -18.86 5.22
N SER A 349 -9.67 -19.58 4.11
CA SER A 349 -10.58 -20.74 4.01
C SER A 349 -10.09 -22.00 4.73
N SER A 350 -8.78 -22.09 4.99
CA SER A 350 -8.16 -23.10 5.85
C SER A 350 -7.23 -22.41 6.84
N LYS A 351 -7.49 -22.56 8.14
CA LYS A 351 -6.76 -21.93 9.23
C LYS A 351 -5.26 -22.28 9.20
N ASP A 352 -4.94 -23.55 8.92
CA ASP A 352 -3.58 -24.06 8.87
C ASP A 352 -3.03 -24.15 7.42
N GLY A 353 -3.69 -23.45 6.48
CA GLY A 353 -3.35 -23.48 5.06
C GLY A 353 -1.95 -22.95 4.73
N ALA A 354 -1.40 -22.05 5.56
CA ALA A 354 -0.04 -21.52 5.40
C ALA A 354 1.06 -22.58 5.56
N ILE A 355 0.76 -23.67 6.28
CA ILE A 355 1.64 -24.85 6.41
C ILE A 355 1.13 -26.04 5.59
N PHE A 356 0.24 -25.77 4.63
CA PHE A 356 -0.35 -26.74 3.70
C PHE A 356 -1.19 -27.84 4.35
N ASN A 357 -1.80 -27.55 5.50
CA ASN A 357 -2.81 -28.41 6.11
C ASN A 357 -4.20 -27.83 5.86
N GLY A 358 -5.14 -28.67 5.44
CA GLY A 358 -6.51 -28.23 5.14
C GLY A 358 -7.22 -29.19 4.20
N ALA A 359 -8.45 -28.86 3.83
CA ALA A 359 -9.27 -29.64 2.92
C ALA A 359 -9.53 -28.89 1.62
N VAL A 360 -9.20 -29.51 0.48
CA VAL A 360 -9.59 -28.97 -0.83
C VAL A 360 -11.12 -28.89 -0.89
N GLY A 361 -11.62 -27.73 -1.32
CA GLY A 361 -13.05 -27.41 -1.35
C GLY A 361 -13.56 -26.65 -0.13
N SER A 362 -12.77 -26.50 0.95
CA SER A 362 -13.12 -25.61 2.06
C SER A 362 -13.34 -24.21 1.54
N THR A 363 -14.53 -23.66 1.77
CA THR A 363 -14.97 -22.41 1.16
C THR A 363 -15.51 -21.46 2.23
N LEU A 364 -14.87 -20.31 2.36
CA LEU A 364 -15.26 -19.18 3.19
C LEU A 364 -15.77 -18.07 2.26
N TYR A 365 -17.02 -17.65 2.46
CA TYR A 365 -17.54 -16.41 1.89
C TYR A 365 -17.54 -15.33 2.95
N VAL A 366 -17.15 -14.11 2.60
CA VAL A 366 -17.16 -12.96 3.49
C VAL A 366 -17.77 -11.76 2.79
N ASP A 367 -18.59 -11.01 3.52
CA ASP A 367 -19.27 -9.83 2.98
C ASP A 367 -19.56 -8.78 4.06
N GLU A 368 -19.78 -7.53 3.61
CA GLU A 368 -20.24 -6.39 4.41
C GLU A 368 -19.46 -6.22 5.72
N MET A 369 -18.13 -6.10 5.61
CA MET A 369 -17.28 -5.91 6.78
C MET A 369 -17.10 -4.44 7.14
N GLU A 370 -16.98 -4.17 8.43
CA GLU A 370 -16.74 -2.83 8.96
C GLU A 370 -15.71 -2.86 10.10
N LEU A 371 -14.73 -1.96 10.02
CA LEU A 371 -13.74 -1.69 11.05
C LEU A 371 -14.15 -0.45 11.85
N TYR A 372 -14.51 -0.65 13.11
CA TYR A 372 -14.80 0.44 14.04
C TYR A 372 -13.54 0.91 14.75
N TYR A 373 -13.37 2.22 14.91
CA TYR A 373 -12.19 2.81 15.53
C TYR A 373 -12.54 4.07 16.35
N LYS A 374 -11.57 4.53 17.15
CA LYS A 374 -11.57 5.81 17.85
C LYS A 374 -10.49 6.74 17.32
#